data_AF-A0A353B4J7-F1
#
_entry.id   AF-A0A353B4J7-F1
#
_cell.length_a   1.000
_cell.length_b   1.000
_cell.length_c   1.000
_cell.angle_alpha   90.00
_cell.angle_beta   90.00
_cell.angle_gamma   90.00
#
_symmetry.space_group_name_H-M   'P 1'
#
loop_
_entity.id
_entity.type
_entity.pdbx_description
1 polymer ?
#
loop_
_entity_poly.entity_id
_entity_poly.type
_entity_poly.pdbx_seq_one_letter_code
_entity_poly.pdbx_strand_id
1 'polypeptide(L)'
;MATDFFQRQSDARRSTTWLVSMFCIAVVLIVASVVCVAVVIMQSQLKGDGFSLESHPEQFLVPLAAGVVTLLIILGGTAFKVFELQGGGGTLVAESLGGRRIYPNTSDAVERRLLN
;
A
#
# COMPACT_ATOMS: atom_id res chain seq x y z
N MET A 1 -15.55 17.02 -26.37
CA MET A 1 -15.65 15.63 -25.85
C MET A 1 -14.29 15.05 -25.49
N ALA A 2 -13.23 15.16 -26.33
CA ALA A 2 -11.88 14.73 -25.94
C ALA A 2 -11.31 15.49 -24.72
N THR A 3 -11.62 16.78 -24.59
CA THR A 3 -11.21 17.63 -23.48
C THR A 3 -11.62 17.09 -22.11
N ASP A 4 -12.83 16.54 -21.97
CA ASP A 4 -13.34 16.00 -20.69
C ASP A 4 -12.65 14.69 -20.28
N PHE A 5 -12.22 13.85 -21.23
CA PHE A 5 -11.49 12.60 -20.94
C PHE A 5 -10.05 12.87 -20.45
N PHE A 6 -9.33 13.78 -21.10
CA PHE A 6 -7.97 14.14 -20.68
C PHE A 6 -7.94 14.92 -19.36
N GLN A 7 -8.97 15.72 -19.10
CA GLN A 7 -9.10 16.47 -17.85
C GLN A 7 -9.39 15.53 -16.66
N ARG A 8 -10.22 14.50 -16.87
CA ARG A 8 -10.41 13.42 -15.89
C ARG A 8 -9.14 12.59 -15.66
N GLN A 9 -8.29 12.40 -16.66
CA GLN A 9 -6.99 11.74 -16.49
C GLN A 9 -5.99 12.60 -15.69
N SER A 10 -5.95 13.92 -15.90
CA SER A 10 -5.09 14.81 -15.10
C SER A 10 -5.53 14.88 -13.65
N ASP A 11 -6.84 14.91 -13.39
CA ASP A 11 -7.39 14.92 -12.04
C ASP A 11 -7.11 13.60 -11.30
N ALA A 12 -7.20 12.47 -12.00
CA ALA A 12 -6.85 11.15 -11.44
C ALA A 12 -5.36 11.03 -11.06
N ARG A 13 -4.45 11.67 -11.81
CA ARG A 13 -3.01 11.69 -11.46
C ARG A 13 -2.74 12.55 -10.22
N ARG A 14 -3.44 13.68 -10.09
CA ARG A 14 -3.32 14.58 -8.94
C ARG A 14 -3.83 13.92 -7.66
N SER A 15 -4.95 13.21 -7.72
CA SER A 15 -5.49 12.49 -6.56
C SER A 15 -4.60 11.32 -6.14
N THR A 16 -4.01 10.60 -7.10
CA THR A 16 -3.07 9.50 -6.81
C THR A 16 -1.85 9.99 -6.02
N THR A 17 -1.31 11.16 -6.36
CA THR A 17 -0.14 11.73 -5.65
C THR A 17 -0.47 12.06 -4.19
N TRP A 18 -1.66 12.62 -3.94
CA TRP A 18 -2.13 12.91 -2.59
C TRP A 18 -2.37 11.63 -1.78
N LEU A 19 -2.97 10.62 -2.41
CA LEU A 19 -3.27 9.33 -1.79
C LEU A 19 -1.99 8.57 -1.41
N VAL A 20 -0.96 8.59 -2.27
CA VAL A 20 0.37 8.03 -1.97
C VAL A 20 1.03 8.79 -0.82
N SER A 21 0.92 10.12 -0.79
CA SER A 21 1.47 10.93 0.30
C SER A 21 0.81 10.59 1.63
N MET A 22 -0.53 10.49 1.68
CA MET A 22 -1.26 10.06 2.86
C MET A 22 -0.92 8.64 3.28
N PHE A 23 -0.74 7.72 2.32
CA PHE A 23 -0.31 6.36 2.59
C PHE A 23 1.05 6.33 3.29
N CYS A 24 2.05 7.08 2.78
CA CYS A 24 3.35 7.18 3.43
C CYS A 24 3.24 7.74 4.86
N ILE A 25 2.44 8.79 5.06
CA ILE A 25 2.18 9.34 6.40
C ILE A 25 1.55 8.28 7.31
N ALA A 26 0.54 7.56 6.82
CA ALA A 26 -0.11 6.50 7.58
C ALA A 26 0.86 5.38 7.98
N VAL A 27 1.76 4.94 7.08
CA VAL A 27 2.78 3.93 7.39
C VAL A 27 3.72 4.43 8.49
N VAL A 28 4.19 5.68 8.41
CA VAL A 28 5.04 6.29 9.44
C VAL A 28 4.32 6.32 10.79
N LEU A 29 3.06 6.74 10.82
CA LEU A 29 2.24 6.79 12.04
C LEU A 29 2.00 5.40 12.63
N ILE A 30 1.73 4.39 11.80
CA ILE A 30 1.57 3.00 12.26
C ILE A 30 2.86 2.48 12.89
N VAL A 31 3.99 2.64 12.22
CA VAL A 31 5.29 2.19 12.74
C VAL A 31 5.63 2.92 14.04
N ALA A 32 5.46 4.25 14.09
CA ALA A 32 5.67 5.03 15.30
C ALA A 32 4.74 4.60 16.45
N SER A 33 3.48 4.31 16.15
CA SER A 33 2.50 3.79 17.11
C SER A 33 2.93 2.45 17.68
N VAL A 34 3.36 1.50 16.83
CA VAL A 34 3.85 0.19 17.27
C VAL A 34 5.06 0.32 18.18
N VAL A 35 6.05 1.15 17.79
CA VAL A 35 7.24 1.40 18.62
C VAL A 35 6.84 2.02 19.97
N CYS A 36 5.94 3.01 19.95
CA CYS A 36 5.45 3.66 21.16
C CYS A 36 4.75 2.67 22.10
N VAL A 37 3.84 1.85 21.58
CA VAL A 37 3.15 0.80 22.35
C VAL A 37 4.14 -0.21 22.92
N ALA A 38 5.12 -0.65 22.14
CA ALA A 38 6.16 -1.57 22.61
C ALA A 38 6.96 -0.97 23.78
N VAL A 39 7.31 0.32 23.70
CA VAL A 39 7.99 1.05 24.79
C VAL A 39 7.11 1.10 26.04
N VAL A 40 5.82 1.47 25.90
CA VAL A 40 4.89 1.56 27.04
C VAL A 40 4.70 0.21 27.73
N ILE A 41 4.55 -0.86 26.94
CA ILE A 41 4.44 -2.22 27.47
C ILE A 41 5.72 -2.59 28.24
N MET A 42 6.89 -2.36 27.65
CA MET A 42 8.17 -2.68 28.28
C MET A 42 8.37 -1.89 29.58
N GLN A 43 8.02 -0.61 29.60
CA GLN A 43 8.04 0.23 30.79
C GLN A 43 7.11 -0.29 31.89
N SER A 44 5.92 -0.79 31.53
CA SER A 44 4.98 -1.36 32.52
C SER A 44 5.41 -2.72 33.10
N GLN A 45 6.21 -3.49 32.36
CA GLN A 45 6.64 -4.84 32.75
C GLN A 45 7.95 -4.83 33.58
N LEU A 46 8.81 -3.84 33.37
CA LEU A 46 10.07 -3.69 34.11
C LEU A 46 9.82 -3.11 35.52
N LYS A 47 9.73 -4.00 36.53
CA LYS A 47 9.68 -3.60 37.95
C LYS A 47 11.09 -3.32 38.46
N GLY A 48 11.43 -2.06 38.72
CA GLY A 48 12.75 -1.65 39.24
C GLY A 48 13.24 -0.36 38.56
N ASP A 49 14.34 -0.46 37.80
CA ASP A 49 15.02 0.65 37.11
C ASP A 49 14.21 1.32 35.97
N GLY A 50 13.01 0.81 35.68
CA GLY A 50 12.16 1.29 34.60
C GLY A 50 12.80 1.10 33.22
N PHE A 51 12.05 1.47 32.19
CA PHE A 51 12.59 1.58 30.84
C PHE A 51 13.35 2.91 30.73
N SER A 52 14.67 2.84 30.52
CA SER A 52 15.56 4.01 30.53
C SER A 52 16.55 3.91 29.37
N LEU A 53 16.30 4.66 28.29
CA LEU A 53 17.19 4.71 27.12
C LEU A 53 18.59 5.25 27.43
N GLU A 54 18.68 6.10 28.46
CA GLU A 54 19.92 6.78 28.83
C GLU A 54 20.89 5.86 29.57
N SER A 55 20.38 4.98 30.44
CA SER A 55 21.20 4.00 31.17
C SER A 55 21.38 2.70 30.40
N HIS A 56 20.37 2.28 29.64
CA HIS A 56 20.33 0.99 28.95
C HIS A 56 19.86 1.15 27.50
N PRO A 57 20.70 1.67 26.59
CA PRO A 57 20.34 1.87 25.19
C PRO A 57 19.95 0.56 24.47
N GLU A 58 20.43 -0.59 24.95
CA GLU A 58 20.07 -1.92 24.46
C GLU A 58 18.56 -2.23 24.59
N GLN A 59 17.86 -1.60 25.53
CA GLN A 59 16.42 -1.80 25.71
C GLN A 59 15.61 -1.28 24.51
N PHE A 60 16.16 -0.33 23.74
CA PHE A 60 15.51 0.20 22.54
C PHE A 60 15.54 -0.78 21.36
N LEU A 61 16.38 -1.82 21.39
CA LEU A 61 16.47 -2.81 20.32
C LEU A 61 15.15 -3.56 20.10
N VAL A 62 14.40 -3.86 21.18
CA VAL A 62 13.14 -4.61 21.08
C VAL A 62 12.03 -3.77 20.43
N PRO A 63 11.72 -2.54 20.91
CA PRO A 63 10.78 -1.65 20.21
C PRO A 63 11.19 -1.35 18.77
N LEU A 64 12.48 -1.12 18.52
CA LEU A 64 13.00 -0.86 17.18
C LEU A 64 12.79 -2.07 16.26
N ALA A 65 13.10 -3.29 16.73
CA ALA A 65 12.87 -4.52 15.97
C ALA A 65 11.38 -4.71 15.65
N ALA A 66 10.48 -4.43 16.60
CA ALA A 66 9.04 -4.48 16.35
C ALA A 66 8.61 -3.47 15.26
N GLY A 67 9.15 -2.26 15.27
CA GLY A 67 8.93 -1.28 14.21
C GLY A 67 9.45 -1.73 12.85
N VAL A 68 10.66 -2.29 12.79
CA VAL A 68 11.27 -2.81 11.55
C VAL A 68 10.47 -3.98 10.99
N VAL A 69 10.06 -4.93 11.83
CA VAL A 69 9.21 -6.07 11.40
C VAL A 69 7.87 -5.56 10.85
N THR A 70 7.24 -4.60 11.53
CA THR A 70 5.99 -3.98 11.05
C THR A 70 6.18 -3.34 9.67
N LEU A 71 7.26 -2.58 9.49
CA LEU A 71 7.58 -1.95 8.22
C LEU A 71 7.82 -3.00 7.12
N LEU A 72 8.56 -4.07 7.41
CA LEU A 72 8.81 -5.17 6.47
C LEU A 72 7.51 -5.86 6.05
N ILE A 73 6.58 -6.09 6.98
CA ILE A 73 5.27 -6.67 6.67
C ILE A 73 4.48 -5.76 5.73
N ILE A 74 4.42 -4.45 6.04
CA ILE A 74 3.70 -3.48 5.21
C ILE A 74 4.32 -3.40 3.82
N LEU A 75 5.64 -3.27 3.72
CA LEU A 75 6.35 -3.18 2.45
C LEU A 75 6.23 -4.48 1.64
N GLY A 76 6.35 -5.64 2.29
CA GLY A 76 6.19 -6.94 1.66
C GLY A 76 4.78 -7.14 1.10
N GLY A 77 3.74 -6.81 1.89
CA GLY A 77 2.35 -6.86 1.43
C GLY A 77 2.07 -5.88 0.29
N THR A 78 2.65 -4.68 0.36
CA THR A 78 2.54 -3.66 -0.70
C THR A 78 3.21 -4.15 -1.99
N ALA A 79 4.44 -4.65 -1.90
CA ALA A 79 5.17 -5.20 -3.04
C ALA A 79 4.44 -6.40 -3.66
N PHE A 80 3.91 -7.30 -2.83
CA PHE A 80 3.10 -8.42 -3.29
C PHE A 80 1.90 -7.95 -4.11
N LYS A 81 1.14 -6.96 -3.61
CA LYS A 81 0.01 -6.39 -4.38
C LYS A 81 0.43 -5.67 -5.65
N VAL A 82 1.56 -4.97 -5.63
CA VAL A 82 2.10 -4.35 -6.84
C VAL A 82 2.47 -5.42 -7.88
N PHE A 83 3.13 -6.50 -7.47
CA PHE A 83 3.49 -7.61 -8.37
C PHE A 83 2.27 -8.35 -8.91
N GLU A 84 1.25 -8.58 -8.07
CA GLU A 84 -0.01 -9.17 -8.51
C GLU A 84 -0.69 -8.32 -9.61
N LEU A 85 -0.70 -7.00 -9.45
CA LEU A 85 -1.23 -6.06 -10.44
C LEU A 85 -0.35 -5.96 -11.70
N GLN A 86 0.97 -6.07 -11.57
CA GLN A 86 1.89 -6.08 -12.71
C GLN A 86 1.80 -7.38 -13.52
N GLY A 87 1.61 -8.53 -12.85
CA GLY A 87 1.66 -9.87 -13.46
C GLY A 87 0.54 -10.17 -14.46
N GLY A 88 -0.65 -9.58 -14.30
CA GLY A 88 -1.74 -9.70 -15.28
C GLY A 88 -2.24 -8.39 -15.87
N GLY A 89 -1.55 -7.28 -15.58
CA GLY A 89 -1.80 -5.95 -16.15
C GLY A 89 -3.27 -5.55 -16.16
N GLY A 90 -3.69 -4.87 -17.22
CA GLY A 90 -5.09 -4.49 -17.40
C GLY A 90 -6.05 -5.67 -17.63
N THR A 91 -5.54 -6.87 -17.98
CA THR A 91 -6.38 -8.04 -18.28
C THR A 91 -6.96 -8.65 -17.02
N LEU A 92 -6.15 -8.90 -15.97
CA LEU A 92 -6.66 -9.38 -14.68
C LEU A 92 -7.63 -8.37 -14.05
N VAL A 93 -7.32 -7.07 -14.15
CA VAL A 93 -8.18 -6.01 -13.64
C VAL A 93 -9.51 -5.98 -14.41
N ALA A 94 -9.47 -6.03 -15.74
CA ALA A 94 -10.66 -6.08 -16.57
C ALA A 94 -11.52 -7.31 -16.26
N GLU A 95 -10.91 -8.50 -16.18
CA GLU A 95 -11.62 -9.75 -15.84
C GLU A 95 -12.22 -9.72 -14.44
N SER A 96 -11.52 -9.18 -13.44
CA SER A 96 -12.03 -9.03 -12.07
C SER A 96 -13.24 -8.08 -11.95
N LEU A 97 -13.35 -7.12 -12.88
CA LEU A 97 -14.48 -6.18 -12.98
C LEU A 97 -15.61 -6.71 -13.89
N GLY A 98 -15.51 -7.97 -14.36
CA GLY A 98 -16.49 -8.59 -15.25
C GLY A 98 -16.27 -8.32 -16.75
N GLY A 99 -15.15 -7.71 -17.11
CA GLY A 99 -14.71 -7.56 -18.49
C GLY A 99 -14.33 -8.90 -19.10
N ARG A 100 -14.71 -9.13 -20.36
CA ARG A 100 -14.37 -10.34 -21.11
C ARG A 100 -13.49 -9.97 -22.29
N ARG A 101 -12.45 -10.78 -22.54
CA ARG A 101 -11.60 -10.62 -23.72
C ARG A 101 -12.40 -10.86 -25.00
N ILE A 102 -12.43 -9.85 -25.88
CA ILE A 102 -13.03 -9.95 -27.22
C ILE A 102 -11.94 -10.42 -28.19
N TYR A 103 -12.21 -11.49 -28.93
CA TYR A 103 -11.30 -11.99 -29.95
C TYR A 103 -11.55 -11.28 -31.31
N PRO A 104 -10.52 -11.05 -32.13
CA PRO A 104 -10.66 -10.38 -33.43
C PRO A 104 -11.63 -11.07 -34.41
N ASN A 105 -11.92 -12.36 -34.18
CA ASN A 105 -12.81 -13.18 -35.00
C ASN A 105 -14.27 -13.17 -34.50
N THR A 106 -14.71 -12.14 -33.79
CA THR A 106 -16.11 -12.02 -33.37
C THR A 106 -17.04 -11.75 -34.55
N SER A 107 -18.17 -12.44 -34.57
CA SER A 107 -19.26 -12.24 -35.54
C SER A 107 -20.25 -11.15 -35.13
N ASP A 108 -20.15 -10.64 -33.90
CA ASP A 108 -21.03 -9.58 -33.41
C ASP A 108 -20.58 -8.20 -33.94
N ALA A 109 -21.51 -7.49 -34.57
CA ALA A 109 -21.27 -6.16 -35.13
C ALA A 109 -20.95 -5.12 -34.04
N VAL A 110 -21.45 -5.30 -32.81
CA VAL A 110 -21.18 -4.40 -31.68
C VAL A 110 -19.76 -4.64 -31.16
N GLU A 111 -19.35 -5.90 -31.00
CA GLU A 111 -17.99 -6.24 -30.56
C GLU A 111 -16.93 -5.81 -31.60
N ARG A 112 -17.23 -5.93 -32.91
CA ARG A 112 -16.34 -5.42 -33.98
C ARG A 112 -16.14 -3.91 -33.96
N ARG A 113 -17.13 -3.13 -33.51
CA ARG A 113 -16.99 -1.67 -33.35
C ARG A 113 -16.05 -1.27 -32.22
N LEU A 114 -15.85 -2.13 -31.22
CA LEU A 114 -14.92 -1.87 -30.12
C LEU A 114 -13.45 -2.17 -30.49
N LEU A 115 -13.23 -2.90 -31.59
CA LEU A 115 -11.90 -3.27 -32.08
C LEU A 115 -11.34 -2.29 -33.13
N ASN A 116 -12.17 -1.38 -33.66
CA ASN A 116 -11.84 -0.37 -34.68
C ASN A 116 -11.86 1.04 -34.08
#